data_AF-A0A2D6HFF6-F1
#
_entry.id   AF-A0A2D6HFF6-F1
#
_cell.length_a   1.000
_cell.length_b   1.000
_cell.length_c   1.000
_cell.angle_alpha   90.00
_cell.angle_beta   90.00
_cell.angle_gamma   90.00
#
_symmetry.space_group_name_H-M   'P 1'
#
loop_
_entity.id
_entity.type
_entity.pdbx_description
1 polymer ?
#
loop_
_entity_poly.entity_id
_entity_poly.type
_entity_poly.pdbx_seq_one_letter_code
_entity_poly.pdbx_strand_id
1 'polypeptide(L)'
;MILGHRGLSTLARLKLRGTLRRQARRLRTPSGILFALLGLALMTLWLGAILFNRELGDDFGPARQPASLVMVEACLAAFTVMSLSGALNHRGIFFPPHELETLFSAPVTRGDLVRHRMQVDLARSLFGGVIFSLLIVSRLAHPLLGFAGTFLSLITLSALRQLVSLVLCAAGGRLSGFLGGRLTVLLQIGLGITLWLGLMMALFGDTFFLPEQSSRLHAGFERALEGPFLAALVSPWRPWAEMMVAATFAGFLSWALPCALVLPLLFEVTARLGVDYREASIQTAGVIERRIKRLGTSGPLGSGEVTGAVAARRNPWPFGRGPARAVAWIRTAEILRRARGTLLRSALVLGLVTLGAGFVVPVGEAGALGGHIVVAWVGLVYLGAGMRFDFRADFDRLEQIKTWPIGPGRLFLATLLPGALLISLLVATAIGIRALVLGTGHSALALALILGTLPICALAWIAVDNIVFLCAPVRFAPGQVGALHHAGRGMALMFLRLVVMLVALSLVALAAAAAFFAADTGLELGGDIARAWAIAAGLGALLAVATALVWIGGRLLHRFDVARDRP
;
A
#
# COMPACT_ATOMS: atom_id res chain seq x y z
N MET A 1 4.87 9.52 38.28
CA MET A 1 5.13 10.58 37.28
C MET A 1 4.86 10.18 35.81
N ILE A 2 4.46 8.93 35.49
CA ILE A 2 4.17 8.49 34.11
C ILE A 2 2.92 9.19 33.51
N LEU A 3 2.02 9.67 34.37
CA LEU A 3 0.70 10.20 33.97
C LEU A 3 0.74 11.61 33.34
N GLY A 4 1.90 12.26 33.28
CA GLY A 4 2.09 13.57 32.64
C GLY A 4 1.26 14.71 33.26
N HIS A 5 1.31 15.88 32.62
CA HIS A 5 0.53 17.06 33.03
C HIS A 5 -0.99 16.78 32.95
N ARG A 6 -1.75 17.09 34.01
CA ARG A 6 -3.21 16.84 34.10
C ARG A 6 -4.01 17.48 32.95
N GLY A 7 -3.56 18.64 32.46
CA GLY A 7 -4.18 19.31 31.31
C GLY A 7 -4.05 18.49 30.01
N LEU A 8 -2.90 17.86 29.78
CA LEU A 8 -2.65 17.06 28.57
C LEU A 8 -3.39 15.72 28.60
N SER A 9 -3.51 15.09 29.77
CA SER A 9 -4.32 13.88 29.92
C SER A 9 -5.81 14.17 29.74
N THR A 10 -6.29 15.33 30.22
CA THR A 10 -7.65 15.82 29.97
C THR A 10 -7.86 16.08 28.48
N LEU A 11 -6.91 16.72 27.79
CA LEU A 11 -6.95 16.93 26.35
C LEU A 11 -7.03 15.60 25.58
N ALA A 12 -6.21 14.61 25.94
CA ALA A 12 -6.24 13.28 25.33
C ALA A 12 -7.62 12.61 25.49
N ARG A 13 -8.19 12.67 26.71
CA ARG A 13 -9.54 12.15 26.99
C ARG A 13 -10.62 12.88 26.21
N LEU A 14 -10.56 14.20 26.11
CA LEU A 14 -11.50 15.00 25.33
C LEU A 14 -11.39 14.71 23.84
N LYS A 15 -10.19 14.51 23.29
CA LYS A 15 -9.99 14.07 21.90
C LYS A 15 -10.55 12.68 21.66
N LEU A 16 -10.34 11.74 22.58
CA LEU A 16 -10.92 10.40 22.49
C LEU A 16 -12.44 10.46 22.52
N ARG A 17 -13.03 11.16 23.51
CA ARG A 17 -14.48 11.37 23.60
C ARG A 17 -15.04 12.08 22.36
N GLY A 18 -14.34 13.10 21.86
CA GLY A 18 -14.72 13.81 20.64
C GLY A 18 -14.69 12.89 19.41
N THR A 19 -13.70 12.01 19.33
CA THR A 19 -13.58 11.01 18.25
C THR A 19 -14.70 9.97 18.35
N LEU A 20 -14.95 9.41 19.54
CA LEU A 20 -16.05 8.47 19.78
C LEU A 20 -17.41 9.10 19.49
N ARG A 21 -17.66 10.33 19.96
CA ARG A 21 -18.89 11.07 19.67
C ARG A 21 -19.06 11.33 18.18
N ARG A 22 -17.98 11.65 17.47
CA ARG A 22 -18.01 11.85 16.01
C ARG A 22 -18.31 10.54 15.28
N GLN A 23 -17.70 9.42 15.68
CA GLN A 23 -18.01 8.10 15.12
C GLN A 23 -19.47 7.70 15.41
N ALA A 24 -19.95 7.89 16.65
CA ALA A 24 -21.33 7.62 17.02
C ALA A 24 -22.33 8.47 16.20
N ARG A 25 -22.06 9.77 16.01
CA ARG A 25 -22.89 10.63 15.14
C ARG A 25 -22.90 10.17 13.69
N ARG A 26 -21.77 9.66 13.17
CA ARG A 26 -21.69 9.10 11.82
C ARG A 26 -22.47 7.80 11.68
N LEU A 27 -22.43 6.94 12.68
CA LEU A 27 -23.27 5.74 12.74
C LEU A 27 -24.77 6.04 12.82
N ARG A 28 -25.18 7.30 13.03
CA ARG A 28 -26.59 7.70 12.93
C ARG A 28 -27.03 8.03 11.50
N THR A 29 -26.10 8.19 10.55
CA THR A 29 -26.47 8.38 9.14
C THR A 29 -26.57 7.02 8.44
N PRO A 30 -27.54 6.82 7.53
CA PRO A 30 -27.72 5.53 6.85
C PRO A 30 -26.46 5.12 6.06
N SER A 31 -25.79 6.10 5.45
CA SER A 31 -24.49 5.90 4.79
C SER A 31 -23.41 5.44 5.76
N GLY A 32 -23.37 6.00 6.98
CA GLY A 32 -22.38 5.64 7.99
C GLY A 32 -22.59 4.23 8.53
N ILE A 33 -23.85 3.80 8.71
CA ILE A 33 -24.20 2.42 9.06
C ILE A 33 -23.76 1.47 7.95
N LEU A 34 -24.11 1.76 6.70
CA LEU A 34 -23.75 0.92 5.55
C LEU A 34 -22.23 0.73 5.45
N PHE A 35 -21.45 1.80 5.56
CA PHE A 35 -19.99 1.71 5.52
C PHE A 35 -19.40 1.00 6.75
N ALA A 36 -20.00 1.16 7.93
CA ALA A 36 -19.55 0.47 9.13
C ALA A 36 -19.82 -1.04 9.05
N LEU A 37 -21.01 -1.44 8.60
CA LEU A 37 -21.38 -2.84 8.38
C LEU A 37 -20.50 -3.47 7.30
N LEU A 38 -20.28 -2.79 6.19
CA LEU A 38 -19.39 -3.28 5.13
C LEU A 38 -17.94 -3.42 5.62
N GLY A 39 -17.43 -2.43 6.37
CA GLY A 39 -16.10 -2.50 6.96
C GLY A 39 -15.97 -3.64 7.98
N LEU A 40 -17.01 -3.86 8.80
CA LEU A 40 -17.08 -4.97 9.75
C LEU A 40 -17.16 -6.32 9.02
N ALA A 41 -17.98 -6.45 7.98
CA ALA A 41 -18.11 -7.66 7.16
C ALA A 41 -16.78 -8.02 6.48
N LEU A 42 -16.08 -7.04 5.90
CA LEU A 42 -14.77 -7.28 5.30
C LEU A 42 -13.71 -7.64 6.35
N MET A 43 -13.70 -6.96 7.50
CA MET A 43 -12.77 -7.28 8.59
C MET A 43 -13.02 -8.67 9.17
N THR A 44 -14.29 -9.05 9.37
CA THR A 44 -14.67 -10.38 9.87
C THR A 44 -14.40 -11.47 8.85
N LEU A 45 -14.68 -11.25 7.56
CA LEU A 45 -14.31 -12.17 6.49
C LEU A 45 -12.79 -12.36 6.43
N TRP A 46 -12.02 -11.29 6.55
CA TRP A 46 -10.56 -11.34 6.50
C TRP A 46 -9.94 -12.00 7.74
N LEU A 47 -10.36 -11.61 8.95
CA LEU A 47 -9.93 -12.25 10.19
C LEU A 47 -10.39 -13.71 10.24
N GLY A 48 -11.62 -13.97 9.81
CA GLY A 48 -12.16 -15.31 9.64
C GLY A 48 -11.30 -16.13 8.71
N ALA A 49 -10.94 -15.62 7.53
CA ALA A 49 -10.04 -16.33 6.62
C ALA A 49 -8.68 -16.66 7.26
N ILE A 50 -8.12 -15.77 8.08
CA ILE A 50 -6.85 -16.05 8.80
C ILE A 50 -7.03 -17.16 9.84
N LEU A 51 -8.13 -17.11 10.60
CA LEU A 51 -8.42 -18.08 11.67
C LEU A 51 -8.87 -19.44 11.12
N PHE A 52 -9.79 -19.48 10.16
CA PHE A 52 -10.29 -20.70 9.53
C PHE A 52 -9.24 -21.40 8.66
N ASN A 53 -8.36 -20.65 8.00
CA ASN A 53 -7.26 -21.26 7.25
C ASN A 53 -6.21 -21.92 8.17
N ARG A 54 -6.33 -21.77 9.50
CA ARG A 54 -5.59 -22.59 10.46
C ARG A 54 -6.24 -23.96 10.64
N GLU A 55 -7.56 -24.01 10.85
CA GLU A 55 -8.29 -25.26 11.10
C GLU A 55 -8.42 -26.11 9.83
N LEU A 56 -8.70 -25.49 8.69
CA LEU A 56 -8.78 -26.17 7.38
C LEU A 56 -7.40 -26.52 6.81
N GLY A 57 -6.33 -25.90 7.32
CA GLY A 57 -4.98 -26.08 6.80
C GLY A 57 -4.39 -27.45 7.11
N ASP A 58 -4.80 -28.08 8.21
CA ASP A 58 -4.28 -29.39 8.63
C ASP A 58 -4.72 -30.52 7.67
N ASP A 59 -5.86 -30.35 6.99
CA ASP A 59 -6.39 -31.35 6.03
C ASP A 59 -5.99 -31.06 4.57
N PHE A 60 -5.61 -29.82 4.22
CA PHE A 60 -5.45 -29.39 2.83
C PHE A 60 -4.06 -28.81 2.48
N GLY A 61 -3.07 -28.87 3.38
CA GLY A 61 -1.73 -28.36 3.10
C GLY A 61 -0.60 -29.05 3.89
N PRO A 62 0.67 -28.86 3.47
CA PRO A 62 1.82 -29.37 4.22
C PRO A 62 1.82 -28.77 5.64
N ALA A 63 2.14 -29.59 6.64
CA ALA A 63 2.23 -29.19 8.03
C ALA A 63 3.06 -27.90 8.17
N ARG A 64 2.44 -26.84 8.69
CA ARG A 64 3.10 -25.53 8.83
C ARG A 64 4.27 -25.67 9.81
N GLN A 65 5.48 -25.51 9.31
CA GLN A 65 6.65 -25.46 10.18
C GLN A 65 6.56 -24.19 11.04
N PRO A 66 6.76 -24.29 12.37
CA PRO A 66 6.81 -23.11 13.22
C PRO A 66 7.93 -22.19 12.73
N ALA A 67 7.68 -20.88 12.73
CA ALA A 67 8.68 -19.92 12.28
C ALA A 67 9.99 -20.08 13.08
N SER A 68 11.12 -20.20 12.37
CA SER A 68 12.44 -20.28 13.01
C SER A 68 12.75 -18.97 13.75
N LEU A 69 13.49 -19.06 14.86
CA LEU A 69 13.89 -17.90 15.66
C LEU A 69 14.58 -16.84 14.79
N VAL A 70 15.55 -17.26 13.98
CA VAL A 70 16.34 -16.42 13.07
C VAL A 70 15.44 -15.64 12.10
N MET A 71 14.38 -16.28 11.59
CA MET A 71 13.41 -15.63 10.72
C MET A 71 12.61 -14.55 11.44
N VAL A 72 12.19 -14.81 12.69
CA VAL A 72 11.49 -13.82 13.52
C VAL A 72 12.40 -12.62 13.84
N GLU A 73 13.67 -12.85 14.17
CA GLU A 73 14.62 -11.77 14.43
C GLU A 73 14.84 -10.90 13.19
N ALA A 74 15.02 -11.51 12.02
CA ALA A 74 15.17 -10.79 10.76
C ALA A 74 13.91 -9.98 10.40
N CYS A 75 12.72 -10.52 10.68
CA CYS A 75 11.46 -9.80 10.51
C CYS A 75 11.37 -8.59 11.45
N LEU A 76 11.77 -8.71 12.71
CA LEU A 76 11.79 -7.59 13.66
C LEU A 76 12.81 -6.52 13.22
N ALA A 77 13.98 -6.93 12.74
CA ALA A 77 14.95 -6.01 12.14
C ALA A 77 14.36 -5.30 10.91
N ALA A 78 13.61 -6.00 10.06
CA ALA A 78 12.84 -5.44 8.94
C ALA A 78 11.93 -4.31 9.38
N PHE A 79 11.04 -4.62 10.33
CA PHE A 79 10.06 -3.69 10.84
C PHE A 79 10.71 -2.49 11.52
N THR A 80 11.87 -2.70 12.16
CA THR A 80 12.68 -1.63 12.73
C THR A 80 13.17 -0.69 11.67
N VAL A 81 13.87 -1.19 10.66
CA VAL A 81 14.42 -0.37 9.56
C VAL A 81 13.31 0.42 8.88
N MET A 82 12.18 -0.25 8.58
CA MET A 82 11.01 0.41 7.99
C MET A 82 10.44 1.49 8.90
N SER A 83 10.30 1.21 10.21
CA SER A 83 9.79 2.18 11.17
C SER A 83 10.73 3.38 11.36
N LEU A 84 12.04 3.14 11.43
CA LEU A 84 13.07 4.16 11.59
C LEU A 84 13.26 5.01 10.34
N SER A 85 13.02 4.46 9.14
CA SER A 85 12.99 5.26 7.90
C SER A 85 11.98 6.41 7.98
N GLY A 86 10.85 6.18 8.65
CA GLY A 86 9.84 7.22 8.92
C GLY A 86 10.36 8.32 9.84
N ALA A 87 11.14 7.97 10.87
CA ALA A 87 11.76 8.93 11.79
C ALA A 87 12.82 9.80 11.11
N LEU A 88 13.58 9.23 10.17
CA LEU A 88 14.60 9.97 9.41
C LEU A 88 13.99 11.04 8.48
N ASN A 89 12.76 10.81 8.01
CA ASN A 89 12.03 11.74 7.16
C ASN A 89 11.30 12.86 7.94
N HIS A 90 11.02 12.65 9.22
CA HIS A 90 10.23 13.57 10.04
C HIS A 90 10.93 13.81 11.37
N ARG A 91 11.72 14.89 11.44
CA ARG A 91 12.52 15.23 12.62
C ARG A 91 11.66 15.85 13.71
N GLY A 92 11.95 15.51 14.95
CA GLY A 92 11.27 16.06 16.11
C GLY A 92 9.87 15.47 16.31
N ILE A 93 9.00 16.24 16.95
CA ILE A 93 7.68 15.77 17.37
C ILE A 93 6.61 16.39 16.49
N PHE A 94 5.99 15.58 15.63
CA PHE A 94 4.89 16.08 14.81
C PHE A 94 3.65 16.34 15.65
N PHE A 95 3.21 17.60 15.70
CA PHE A 95 1.89 18.01 16.18
C PHE A 95 1.04 18.48 15.00
N PRO A 96 -0.28 18.22 15.00
CA PRO A 96 -1.18 18.83 14.03
C PRO A 96 -1.08 20.37 14.10
N PRO A 97 -1.13 21.10 12.97
CA PRO A 97 -0.92 22.56 12.95
C PRO A 97 -1.81 23.32 13.95
N HIS A 98 -3.09 22.95 14.02
CA HIS A 98 -4.07 23.57 14.94
C HIS A 98 -3.82 23.27 16.43
N GLU A 99 -3.01 22.26 16.76
CA GLU A 99 -2.61 21.97 18.14
C GLU A 99 -1.28 22.62 18.49
N LEU A 100 -0.44 22.89 17.49
CA LEU A 100 0.93 23.33 17.69
C LEU A 100 0.98 24.67 18.43
N GLU A 101 0.19 25.64 17.98
CA GLU A 101 0.12 26.97 18.60
C GLU A 101 -0.35 26.88 20.06
N THR A 102 -1.45 26.17 20.31
CA THR A 102 -2.02 26.00 21.66
C THR A 102 -1.09 25.23 22.60
N LEU A 103 -0.42 24.18 22.12
CA LEU A 103 0.47 23.35 22.95
C LEU A 103 1.80 24.05 23.25
N PHE A 104 2.30 24.88 22.33
CA PHE A 104 3.56 25.61 22.53
C PHE A 104 3.39 26.88 23.36
N SER A 105 2.21 27.48 23.36
CA SER A 105 1.87 28.62 24.22
C SER A 105 1.44 28.20 25.63
N ALA A 106 1.06 26.94 25.84
CA ALA A 106 0.64 26.44 27.14
C ALA A 106 1.81 26.39 28.14
N PRO A 107 1.58 26.65 29.44
CA PRO A 107 2.60 26.57 30.49
C PRO A 107 2.89 25.11 30.86
N VAL A 108 3.36 24.31 29.89
CA VAL A 108 3.63 22.88 30.07
C VAL A 108 5.09 22.59 29.74
N THR A 109 5.70 21.71 30.52
CA THR A 109 7.10 21.33 30.32
C THR A 109 7.27 20.56 29.00
N ARG A 110 8.46 20.69 28.39
CA ARG A 110 8.79 20.01 27.12
C ARG A 110 8.70 18.49 27.26
N GLY A 111 9.11 17.95 28.40
CA GLY A 111 9.03 16.51 28.69
C GLY A 111 7.58 16.02 28.74
N ASP A 112 6.66 16.80 29.30
CA ASP A 112 5.24 16.43 29.35
C ASP A 112 4.57 16.44 27.98
N LEU A 113 4.96 17.36 27.10
CA LEU A 113 4.53 17.36 25.70
C LEU A 113 5.04 16.11 24.95
N VAL A 114 6.29 15.68 25.21
CA VAL A 114 6.84 14.43 24.65
C VAL A 114 6.05 13.22 25.15
N ARG A 115 5.82 13.12 26.48
CA ARG A 115 5.03 12.05 27.09
C ARG A 115 3.62 11.98 26.50
N HIS A 116 2.96 13.12 26.38
CA HIS A 116 1.63 13.20 25.76
C HIS A 116 1.64 12.68 24.33
N ARG A 117 2.63 13.09 23.52
CA ARG A 117 2.75 12.57 22.15
C ARG A 117 2.97 11.06 22.13
N MET A 118 3.91 10.56 22.93
CA MET A 118 4.22 9.14 23.02
C MET A 118 2.99 8.34 23.43
N GLN A 119 2.22 8.80 24.41
CA GLN A 119 0.95 8.15 24.81
C GLN A 119 -0.05 8.10 23.65
N VAL A 120 -0.20 9.20 22.89
CA VAL A 120 -1.10 9.23 21.73
C VAL A 120 -0.62 8.29 20.63
N ASP A 121 0.69 8.21 20.37
CA ASP A 121 1.26 7.29 19.38
C ASP A 121 1.18 5.83 19.81
N LEU A 122 1.46 5.52 21.08
CA LEU A 122 1.29 4.19 21.65
C LEU A 122 -0.17 3.75 21.55
N ALA A 123 -1.12 4.61 21.94
CA ALA A 123 -2.54 4.31 21.82
C ALA A 123 -2.97 4.01 20.36
N ARG A 124 -2.39 4.72 19.38
CA ARG A 124 -2.62 4.45 17.95
C ARG A 124 -1.97 3.14 17.51
N SER A 125 -0.78 2.82 18.02
CA SER A 125 -0.07 1.58 17.69
C SER A 125 -0.71 0.34 18.31
N LEU A 126 -1.50 0.46 19.39
CA LEU A 126 -2.23 -0.68 19.97
C LEU A 126 -3.12 -1.37 18.93
N PHE A 127 -3.89 -0.61 18.16
CA PHE A 127 -4.81 -1.18 17.16
C PHE A 127 -4.05 -1.91 16.04
N GLY A 128 -3.00 -1.27 15.50
CA GLY A 128 -2.12 -1.92 14.52
C GLY A 128 -1.43 -3.15 15.09
N GLY A 129 -0.97 -3.06 16.35
CA GLY A 129 -0.34 -4.14 17.09
C GLY A 129 -1.25 -5.36 17.19
N VAL A 130 -2.52 -5.17 17.58
CA VAL A 130 -3.50 -6.28 17.64
C VAL A 130 -3.65 -6.96 16.28
N ILE A 131 -3.85 -6.19 15.20
CA ILE A 131 -4.05 -6.75 13.85
C ILE A 131 -2.81 -7.53 13.39
N PHE A 132 -1.62 -6.96 13.53
CA PHE A 132 -0.38 -7.62 13.13
C PHE A 132 -0.06 -8.84 14.02
N SER A 133 -0.33 -8.77 15.32
CA SER A 133 -0.19 -9.94 16.20
C SER A 133 -1.13 -11.07 15.79
N LEU A 134 -2.39 -10.79 15.43
CA LEU A 134 -3.32 -11.79 14.92
C LEU A 134 -2.88 -12.40 13.58
N LEU A 135 -2.15 -11.66 12.75
CA LEU A 135 -1.60 -12.18 11.50
C LEU A 135 -0.43 -13.15 11.72
N ILE A 136 0.44 -12.84 12.68
CA ILE A 136 1.65 -13.63 12.94
C ILE A 136 1.33 -14.87 13.81
N VAL A 137 0.26 -14.82 14.59
CA VAL A 137 -0.12 -15.87 15.54
C VAL A 137 -0.30 -17.26 14.91
N SER A 138 -0.68 -17.30 13.63
CA SER A 138 -0.87 -18.55 12.88
C SER A 138 0.43 -19.28 12.55
N ARG A 139 1.59 -18.64 12.77
CA ARG A 139 2.94 -19.14 12.45
C ARG A 139 3.77 -19.50 13.68
N LEU A 140 3.24 -19.30 14.87
CA LEU A 140 3.94 -19.50 16.15
C LEU A 140 3.41 -20.73 16.88
N ALA A 141 4.29 -21.40 17.62
CA ALA A 141 3.96 -22.63 18.36
C ALA A 141 2.81 -22.41 19.36
N HIS A 142 2.87 -21.32 20.15
CA HIS A 142 1.82 -20.94 21.07
C HIS A 142 1.14 -19.63 20.66
N PRO A 143 -0.13 -19.66 20.23
CA PRO A 143 -0.84 -18.48 19.75
C PRO A 143 -0.86 -17.33 20.75
N LEU A 144 -1.24 -17.59 22.01
CA LEU A 144 -1.39 -16.52 23.00
C LEU A 144 -0.04 -15.86 23.37
N LEU A 145 1.02 -16.66 23.50
CA LEU A 145 2.36 -16.17 23.81
C LEU A 145 2.93 -15.39 22.62
N GLY A 146 2.79 -15.93 21.42
CA GLY A 146 3.18 -15.29 20.18
C GLY A 146 2.46 -13.97 19.94
N PHE A 147 1.15 -13.91 20.22
CA PHE A 147 0.35 -12.69 20.15
C PHE A 147 0.88 -11.61 21.11
N ALA A 148 1.08 -11.97 22.39
CA ALA A 148 1.57 -11.06 23.42
C ALA A 148 2.99 -10.57 23.11
N GLY A 149 3.86 -11.47 22.67
CA GLY A 149 5.24 -11.16 22.28
C GLY A 149 5.27 -10.20 21.08
N THR A 150 4.54 -10.53 20.02
CA THR A 150 4.44 -9.67 18.82
C THR A 150 3.88 -8.29 19.17
N PHE A 151 2.86 -8.26 20.02
CA PHE A 151 2.21 -7.02 20.44
C PHE A 151 3.17 -6.11 21.19
N LEU A 152 3.90 -6.66 22.15
CA LEU A 152 4.91 -5.93 22.92
C LEU A 152 6.05 -5.44 22.01
N SER A 153 6.54 -6.26 21.08
CA SER A 153 7.55 -5.88 20.08
C SER A 153 7.12 -4.66 19.27
N LEU A 154 5.89 -4.65 18.73
CA LEU A 154 5.38 -3.55 17.91
C LEU A 154 5.20 -2.25 18.69
N ILE A 155 4.81 -2.34 19.96
CA ILE A 155 4.72 -1.19 20.86
C ILE A 155 6.11 -0.61 21.15
N THR A 156 7.09 -1.48 21.45
CA THR A 156 8.48 -1.08 21.65
C THR A 156 9.07 -0.40 20.42
N LEU A 157 8.80 -0.92 19.21
CA LEU A 157 9.23 -0.30 17.95
C LEU A 157 8.68 1.12 17.77
N SER A 158 7.43 1.37 18.16
CA SER A 158 6.85 2.71 18.11
C SER A 158 7.55 3.69 19.07
N ALA A 159 7.90 3.23 20.28
CA ALA A 159 8.64 4.04 21.24
C ALA A 159 10.08 4.32 20.77
N LEU A 160 10.77 3.28 20.28
CA LEU A 160 12.13 3.40 19.72
C LEU A 160 12.18 4.38 18.55
N ARG A 161 11.19 4.33 17.65
CA ARG A 161 11.07 5.28 16.54
C ARG A 161 10.99 6.74 17.03
N GLN A 162 10.25 7.00 18.09
CA GLN A 162 10.12 8.35 18.64
C GLN A 162 11.42 8.82 19.29
N LEU A 163 12.13 7.94 20.01
CA LEU A 163 13.44 8.21 20.57
C LEU A 163 14.43 8.60 19.46
N VAL A 164 14.53 7.79 18.41
CA VAL A 164 15.44 8.04 17.28
C VAL A 164 15.10 9.35 16.58
N SER A 165 13.82 9.66 16.37
CA SER A 165 13.42 10.96 15.78
C SER A 165 13.91 12.16 16.61
N LEU A 166 13.83 12.07 17.94
CA LEU A 166 14.28 13.13 18.84
C LEU A 166 15.81 13.21 18.94
N VAL A 167 16.51 12.09 18.97
CA VAL A 167 17.99 12.04 18.93
C VAL A 167 18.49 12.65 17.63
N LEU A 168 17.86 12.34 16.49
CA LEU A 168 18.20 12.94 15.19
C LEU A 168 17.90 14.44 15.14
N CYS A 169 16.86 14.90 15.86
CA CYS A 169 16.59 16.32 16.05
C CYS A 169 17.71 16.99 16.86
N ALA A 170 18.17 16.34 17.95
CA ALA A 170 19.23 16.85 18.83
C ALA A 170 20.60 16.90 18.13
N ALA A 171 20.91 15.89 17.31
CA ALA A 171 22.15 15.82 16.54
C ALA A 171 22.27 16.92 15.48
N GLY A 172 21.22 17.74 15.30
CA GLY A 172 21.21 18.90 14.44
C GLY A 172 21.28 18.58 12.94
N GLY A 173 21.41 19.65 12.14
CA GLY A 173 21.45 19.57 10.68
C GLY A 173 22.64 18.78 10.09
N ARG A 174 23.73 18.61 10.85
CA ARG A 174 24.98 18.01 10.33
C ARG A 174 24.87 16.49 10.13
N LEU A 175 24.52 15.75 11.19
CA LEU A 175 24.35 14.30 11.11
C LEU A 175 23.22 13.94 10.14
N SER A 176 22.18 14.77 10.15
CA SER A 176 21.00 14.58 9.33
C SER A 176 21.17 15.05 7.87
N GLY A 177 22.19 15.86 7.56
CA GLY A 177 22.65 16.13 6.20
C GLY A 177 23.48 14.98 5.65
N PHE A 178 24.33 14.38 6.49
CA PHE A 178 25.11 13.19 6.16
C PHE A 178 24.21 11.96 5.95
N LEU A 179 23.34 11.66 6.93
CA LEU A 179 22.33 10.60 6.88
C LEU A 179 21.11 10.96 6.02
N GLY A 180 20.96 12.22 5.60
CA GLY A 180 19.90 12.65 4.70
C GLY A 180 20.29 12.51 3.23
N GLY A 181 21.50 12.05 2.95
CA GLY A 181 22.00 11.83 1.61
C GLY A 181 21.20 10.76 0.85
N ARG A 182 21.31 10.81 -0.49
CA ARG A 182 20.72 9.80 -1.39
C ARG A 182 21.11 8.37 -1.00
N LEU A 183 22.31 8.18 -0.43
CA LEU A 183 22.81 6.89 0.01
C LEU A 183 21.96 6.27 1.13
N THR A 184 21.53 7.06 2.12
CA THR A 184 20.72 6.55 3.23
C THR A 184 19.31 6.20 2.79
N VAL A 185 18.74 6.97 1.85
CA VAL A 185 17.47 6.61 1.21
C VAL A 185 17.62 5.33 0.40
N LEU A 186 18.69 5.18 -0.38
CA LEU A 186 18.96 3.95 -1.15
C LEU A 186 19.20 2.75 -0.25
N LEU A 187 19.92 2.92 0.86
CA LEU A 187 20.17 1.87 1.84
C LEU A 187 18.90 1.47 2.58
N GLN A 188 18.05 2.43 2.96
CA GLN A 188 16.73 2.14 3.54
C GLN A 188 15.80 1.44 2.58
N ILE A 189 15.81 1.85 1.31
CA ILE A 189 15.04 1.20 0.26
C ILE A 189 15.57 -0.22 0.09
N GLY A 190 16.87 -0.39 -0.16
CA GLY A 190 17.50 -1.70 -0.33
C GLY A 190 17.24 -2.64 0.85
N LEU A 191 17.57 -2.20 2.07
CA LEU A 191 17.38 -2.98 3.29
C LEU A 191 15.89 -3.25 3.57
N GLY A 192 15.02 -2.25 3.36
CA GLY A 192 13.59 -2.41 3.50
C GLY A 192 12.98 -3.41 2.50
N ILE A 193 13.47 -3.43 1.26
CA ILE A 193 13.06 -4.41 0.23
C ILE A 193 13.51 -5.79 0.61
N THR A 194 14.81 -5.97 0.91
CA THR A 194 15.38 -7.28 1.24
C THR A 194 14.66 -7.88 2.44
N LEU A 195 14.45 -7.06 3.47
CA LEU A 195 13.81 -7.51 4.70
C LEU A 195 12.29 -7.69 4.54
N TRP A 196 11.61 -6.90 3.70
CA TRP A 196 10.20 -7.12 3.35
C TRP A 196 10.03 -8.40 2.53
N LEU A 197 10.93 -8.67 1.58
CA LEU A 197 10.94 -9.90 0.81
C LEU A 197 11.13 -11.09 1.74
N GLY A 198 12.07 -11.02 2.68
CA GLY A 198 12.25 -12.01 3.76
C GLY A 198 10.99 -12.20 4.60
N LEU A 199 10.30 -11.12 4.99
CA LEU A 199 9.02 -11.18 5.71
C LEU A 199 7.92 -11.86 4.88
N MET A 200 7.82 -11.54 3.59
CA MET A 200 6.85 -12.21 2.71
C MET A 200 7.19 -13.70 2.57
N MET A 201 8.46 -14.05 2.42
CA MET A 201 8.91 -15.44 2.44
C MET A 201 8.49 -16.14 3.74
N ALA A 202 8.65 -15.49 4.88
CA ALA A 202 8.31 -16.03 6.19
C ALA A 202 6.80 -16.24 6.38
N LEU A 203 6.00 -15.25 6.01
CA LEU A 203 4.56 -15.26 6.25
C LEU A 203 3.79 -16.10 5.23
N PHE A 204 4.33 -16.21 4.02
CA PHE A 204 3.62 -16.73 2.85
C PHE A 204 4.37 -17.87 2.15
N GLY A 205 5.59 -18.20 2.60
CA GLY A 205 6.44 -19.31 2.13
C GLY A 205 5.66 -20.58 1.82
N ASP A 206 5.09 -21.22 2.83
CA ASP A 206 4.49 -22.55 2.61
C ASP A 206 3.17 -22.53 1.83
N THR A 207 2.49 -21.38 1.81
CA THR A 207 1.16 -21.26 1.18
C THR A 207 1.26 -20.96 -0.31
N PHE A 208 2.34 -20.29 -0.69
CA PHE A 208 2.51 -19.76 -2.02
C PHE A 208 3.64 -20.46 -2.78
N PHE A 209 4.66 -20.96 -2.08
CA PHE A 209 5.88 -21.48 -2.71
C PHE A 209 5.83 -22.99 -2.88
N LEU A 210 6.45 -23.48 -3.96
CA LEU A 210 6.74 -24.92 -4.05
C LEU A 210 7.68 -25.34 -2.91
N PRO A 211 7.44 -26.50 -2.27
CA PRO A 211 8.24 -26.98 -1.13
C PRO A 211 9.75 -27.01 -1.38
N GLU A 212 10.18 -27.31 -2.61
CA GLU A 212 11.61 -27.35 -2.97
C GLU A 212 12.24 -25.95 -3.10
N GLN A 213 11.48 -24.96 -3.58
CA GLN A 213 12.00 -23.60 -3.72
C GLN A 213 11.96 -22.85 -2.40
N SER A 214 10.91 -23.06 -1.60
CA SER A 214 10.81 -22.48 -0.26
C SER A 214 11.98 -22.93 0.61
N SER A 215 12.30 -24.24 0.62
CA SER A 215 13.43 -24.77 1.39
C SER A 215 14.79 -24.21 0.91
N ARG A 216 15.03 -24.08 -0.40
CA ARG A 216 16.28 -23.48 -0.92
C ARG A 216 16.43 -22.00 -0.56
N LEU A 217 15.35 -21.23 -0.67
CA LEU A 217 15.37 -19.80 -0.35
C LEU A 217 15.46 -19.58 1.16
N HIS A 218 14.76 -20.39 1.95
CA HIS A 218 14.88 -20.40 3.40
C HIS A 218 16.32 -20.69 3.81
N ALA A 219 16.91 -21.76 3.27
CA ALA A 219 18.31 -22.11 3.54
C ALA A 219 19.31 -21.04 3.06
N GLY A 220 19.04 -20.37 1.94
CA GLY A 220 19.87 -19.26 1.45
C GLY A 220 19.78 -18.02 2.34
N PHE A 221 18.57 -17.72 2.84
CA PHE A 221 18.32 -16.63 3.77
C PHE A 221 18.92 -16.91 5.15
N GLU A 222 18.76 -18.12 5.68
CA GLU A 222 19.41 -18.57 6.91
C GLU A 222 20.93 -18.48 6.79
N ARG A 223 21.52 -18.98 5.70
CA ARG A 223 22.96 -18.82 5.42
C ARG A 223 23.41 -17.36 5.34
N ALA A 224 22.59 -16.47 4.80
CA ALA A 224 22.90 -15.04 4.79
C ALA A 224 22.90 -14.47 6.23
N LEU A 225 21.93 -14.88 7.05
CA LEU A 225 21.80 -14.44 8.44
C LEU A 225 22.88 -15.03 9.36
N GLU A 226 23.43 -16.20 9.02
CA GLU A 226 24.63 -16.77 9.68
C GLU A 226 25.88 -15.91 9.47
N GLY A 227 25.88 -15.01 8.48
CA GLY A 227 26.97 -14.07 8.27
C GLY A 227 27.16 -13.14 9.49
N PRO A 228 28.40 -12.91 9.97
CA PRO A 228 28.65 -12.22 11.25
C PRO A 228 28.09 -10.79 11.28
N PHE A 229 28.07 -10.11 10.13
CA PHE A 229 27.51 -8.77 10.02
C PHE A 229 25.99 -8.76 10.18
N LEU A 230 25.27 -9.67 9.52
CA LEU A 230 23.82 -9.73 9.61
C LEU A 230 23.37 -10.28 10.96
N ALA A 231 24.06 -11.29 11.50
CA ALA A 231 23.86 -11.76 12.86
C ALA A 231 24.03 -10.62 13.89
N ALA A 232 25.10 -9.83 13.79
CA ALA A 232 25.31 -8.68 14.66
C ALA A 232 24.21 -7.61 14.52
N LEU A 233 23.77 -7.33 13.28
CA LEU A 233 22.71 -6.36 13.00
C LEU A 233 21.35 -6.79 13.58
N VAL A 234 21.07 -8.09 13.57
CA VAL A 234 19.79 -8.67 13.97
C VAL A 234 19.77 -9.02 15.47
N SER A 235 20.94 -9.26 16.08
CA SER A 235 21.10 -9.63 17.49
C SER A 235 20.35 -8.77 18.52
N PRO A 236 20.16 -7.43 18.36
CA PRO A 236 19.41 -6.65 19.34
C PRO A 236 17.94 -7.06 19.45
N TRP A 237 17.40 -7.75 18.44
CA TRP A 237 16.02 -8.21 18.38
C TRP A 237 15.80 -9.60 18.96
N ARG A 238 16.87 -10.33 19.29
CA ARG A 238 16.81 -11.69 19.84
C ARG A 238 15.89 -11.82 21.07
N PRO A 239 15.95 -10.94 22.09
CA PRO A 239 15.05 -11.06 23.25
C PRO A 239 13.56 -11.02 22.87
N TRP A 240 13.19 -10.21 21.88
CA TRP A 240 11.82 -10.13 21.40
C TRP A 240 11.44 -11.34 20.55
N ALA A 241 12.37 -11.88 19.76
CA ALA A 241 12.14 -13.08 18.97
C ALA A 241 11.97 -14.32 19.86
N GLU A 242 12.85 -14.51 20.85
CA GLU A 242 12.78 -15.61 21.84
C GLU A 242 11.47 -15.57 22.62
N MET A 243 11.02 -14.36 23.01
CA MET A 243 9.69 -14.17 23.61
C MET A 243 8.56 -14.61 22.66
N MET A 244 8.64 -14.31 21.36
CA MET A 244 7.60 -14.66 20.38
C MET A 244 7.53 -16.16 20.07
N VAL A 245 8.67 -16.84 19.99
CA VAL A 245 8.75 -18.27 19.64
C VAL A 245 8.73 -19.21 20.85
N ALA A 246 8.61 -18.67 22.07
CA ALA A 246 8.65 -19.46 23.30
C ALA A 246 7.64 -20.62 23.30
N ALA A 247 8.16 -21.83 23.50
CA ALA A 247 7.39 -23.07 23.62
C ALA A 247 6.72 -23.26 24.98
N THR A 248 7.06 -22.44 25.99
CA THR A 248 6.52 -22.56 27.35
C THR A 248 6.27 -21.18 27.93
N PHE A 249 5.31 -21.10 28.87
CA PHE A 249 5.02 -19.85 29.57
C PHE A 249 6.23 -19.35 30.38
N ALA A 250 7.02 -20.25 30.97
CA ALA A 250 8.23 -19.89 31.72
C ALA A 250 9.30 -19.26 30.80
N GLY A 251 9.56 -19.87 29.63
CA GLY A 251 10.47 -19.31 28.63
C GLY A 251 9.96 -17.99 28.04
N PHE A 252 8.64 -17.84 27.89
CA PHE A 252 8.05 -16.56 27.52
C PHE A 252 8.33 -15.51 28.59
N LEU A 253 8.09 -15.82 29.87
CA LEU A 253 8.19 -14.86 30.97
C LEU A 253 9.64 -14.37 31.18
N SER A 254 10.64 -15.24 31.02
CA SER A 254 12.06 -14.86 31.16
C SER A 254 12.49 -13.79 30.17
N TRP A 255 11.90 -13.77 28.97
CA TRP A 255 12.17 -12.76 27.95
C TRP A 255 11.17 -11.60 27.95
N ALA A 256 9.91 -11.87 28.33
CA ALA A 256 8.87 -10.85 28.38
C ALA A 256 9.13 -9.81 29.47
N LEU A 257 9.64 -10.20 30.64
CA LEU A 257 9.97 -9.27 31.73
C LEU A 257 10.99 -8.20 31.32
N PRO A 258 12.20 -8.54 30.81
CA PRO A 258 13.15 -7.53 30.38
C PRO A 258 12.62 -6.71 29.19
N CYS A 259 11.95 -7.34 28.21
CA CYS A 259 11.34 -6.61 27.09
C CYS A 259 10.26 -5.60 27.56
N ALA A 260 9.47 -5.98 28.57
CA ALA A 260 8.44 -5.12 29.15
C ALA A 260 9.05 -3.97 29.98
N LEU A 261 10.23 -4.16 30.59
CA LEU A 261 10.97 -3.11 31.29
C LEU A 261 11.65 -2.11 30.34
N VAL A 262 12.06 -2.56 29.15
CA VAL A 262 12.63 -1.68 28.12
C VAL A 262 11.62 -0.61 27.68
N LEU A 263 10.33 -0.92 27.63
CA LEU A 263 9.30 0.02 27.19
C LEU A 263 9.18 1.28 28.08
N PRO A 264 8.94 1.20 29.41
CA PRO A 264 8.90 2.37 30.28
C PRO A 264 10.26 3.07 30.35
N LEU A 265 11.38 2.34 30.22
CA LEU A 265 12.71 2.95 30.14
C LEU A 265 12.85 3.82 28.88
N LEU A 266 12.54 3.29 27.70
CA LEU A 266 12.53 4.04 26.44
C LEU A 266 11.60 5.25 26.55
N PHE A 267 10.42 5.08 27.15
CA PHE A 267 9.47 6.16 27.36
C PHE A 267 10.06 7.30 28.20
N GLU A 268 10.67 6.98 29.34
CA GLU A 268 11.21 7.99 30.24
C GLU A 268 12.50 8.63 29.71
N VAL A 269 13.39 7.86 29.07
CA VAL A 269 14.59 8.39 28.39
C VAL A 269 14.19 9.37 27.30
N THR A 270 13.21 9.01 26.47
CA THR A 270 12.71 9.88 25.41
C THR A 270 12.12 11.19 25.96
N ALA A 271 11.34 11.10 27.05
CA ALA A 271 10.74 12.27 27.69
C ALA A 271 11.76 13.20 28.35
N ARG A 272 12.91 12.67 28.79
CA ARG A 272 13.96 13.42 29.51
C ARG A 272 15.07 13.98 28.62
N LEU A 273 15.08 13.68 27.32
CA LEU A 273 16.18 14.01 26.40
C LEU A 273 16.49 15.52 26.27
N GLY A 274 15.67 16.42 26.84
CA GLY A 274 15.98 17.87 26.94
C GLY A 274 16.04 18.64 25.62
N VAL A 275 15.80 17.98 24.48
CA VAL A 275 15.97 18.52 23.13
C VAL A 275 14.97 19.64 22.84
N ASP A 276 15.45 20.74 22.24
CA ASP A 276 14.55 21.74 21.67
C ASP A 276 14.02 21.29 20.30
N TYR A 277 12.81 20.76 20.29
CA TYR A 277 12.15 20.28 19.07
C TYR A 277 11.15 21.28 18.48
N ARG A 278 10.98 22.47 19.06
CA ARG A 278 9.89 23.39 18.66
C ARG A 278 10.01 23.84 17.21
N GLU A 279 11.19 24.30 16.82
CA GLU A 279 11.46 24.74 15.45
C GLU A 279 11.33 23.58 14.45
N ALA A 280 11.95 22.44 14.76
CA ALA A 280 11.85 21.24 13.92
C ALA A 280 10.40 20.74 13.76
N SER A 281 9.57 20.90 14.80
CA SER A 281 8.16 20.52 14.77
C SER A 281 7.33 21.46 13.89
N ILE A 282 7.59 22.77 13.94
CA ILE A 282 6.95 23.76 13.05
C ILE A 282 7.32 23.50 11.60
N GLN A 283 8.61 23.31 11.31
CA GLN A 283 9.09 23.01 9.97
C GLN A 283 8.47 21.70 9.45
N THR A 284 8.47 20.65 10.27
CA THR A 284 7.88 19.34 9.92
C THR A 284 6.38 19.45 9.71
N ALA A 285 5.66 20.21 10.55
CA ALA A 285 4.23 20.45 10.38
C ALA A 285 3.93 21.18 9.06
N GLY A 286 4.68 22.23 8.72
CA GLY A 286 4.53 22.93 7.45
C GLY A 286 4.89 22.08 6.23
N VAL A 287 5.89 21.20 6.33
CA VAL A 287 6.22 20.23 5.28
C VAL A 287 5.10 19.20 5.12
N ILE A 288 4.59 18.64 6.22
CA ILE A 288 3.50 17.67 6.20
C ILE A 288 2.21 18.32 5.70
N GLU A 289 1.91 19.56 6.07
CA GLU A 289 0.73 20.28 5.58
C GLU A 289 0.83 20.55 4.08
N ARG A 290 1.97 21.04 3.59
CA ARG A 290 2.22 21.19 2.14
C ARG A 290 2.13 19.85 1.44
N ARG A 291 2.63 18.77 2.04
CA ARG A 291 2.49 17.41 1.51
C ARG A 291 1.04 16.95 1.51
N ILE A 292 0.26 17.21 2.55
CA ILE A 292 -1.15 16.85 2.67
C ILE A 292 -1.97 17.60 1.61
N LYS A 293 -1.76 18.91 1.46
CA LYS A 293 -2.37 19.72 0.40
C LYS A 293 -2.05 19.14 -0.98
N ARG A 294 -0.78 18.79 -1.22
CA ARG A 294 -0.35 18.13 -2.47
C ARG A 294 -0.97 16.75 -2.67
N LEU A 295 -1.01 15.91 -1.65
CA LEU A 295 -1.60 14.57 -1.69
C LEU A 295 -3.10 14.62 -2.00
N GLY A 296 -3.80 15.63 -1.49
CA GLY A 296 -5.19 15.91 -1.85
C GLY A 296 -5.37 16.17 -3.35
N THR A 297 -4.41 16.85 -3.97
CA THR A 297 -4.43 17.20 -5.40
C THR A 297 -3.73 16.22 -6.34
N SER A 298 -2.88 15.28 -5.89
CA SER A 298 -2.13 14.42 -6.82
C SER A 298 -1.91 12.97 -6.37
N GLY A 299 -2.47 12.59 -5.22
CA GLY A 299 -2.38 11.24 -4.68
C GLY A 299 -1.00 10.87 -4.10
N PRO A 300 -0.89 9.71 -3.42
CA PRO A 300 0.30 9.26 -2.68
C PRO A 300 1.57 9.12 -3.52
N LEU A 301 1.41 8.65 -4.75
CA LEU A 301 2.53 8.53 -5.66
C LEU A 301 2.83 9.89 -6.30
N GLY A 302 1.86 10.65 -6.79
CA GLY A 302 2.06 11.91 -7.53
C GLY A 302 2.50 13.15 -6.73
N SER A 303 2.83 13.04 -5.44
CA SER A 303 3.17 14.20 -4.59
C SER A 303 4.63 14.68 -4.67
N GLY A 304 5.42 14.17 -5.62
CA GLY A 304 6.83 14.54 -5.78
C GLY A 304 7.01 15.99 -6.24
N GLU A 305 8.02 16.69 -5.71
CA GLU A 305 8.41 18.01 -6.22
C GLU A 305 9.03 17.87 -7.61
N VAL A 306 8.52 18.66 -8.56
CA VAL A 306 9.13 18.78 -9.88
C VAL A 306 10.35 19.68 -9.73
N THR A 307 11.54 19.14 -9.95
CA THR A 307 12.76 19.95 -9.94
C THR A 307 12.77 20.92 -11.13
N GLY A 308 13.34 22.12 -10.95
CA GLY A 308 13.37 23.14 -12.01
C GLY A 308 14.00 22.65 -13.32
N ALA A 309 15.04 21.82 -13.23
CA ALA A 309 15.67 21.18 -14.40
C ALA A 309 14.72 20.25 -15.18
N VAL A 310 13.82 19.54 -14.48
CA VAL A 310 12.81 18.67 -15.12
C VAL A 310 11.67 19.50 -15.69
N ALA A 311 11.31 20.62 -15.06
CA ALA A 311 10.32 21.55 -15.61
C ALA A 311 10.79 22.19 -16.93
N ALA A 312 12.09 22.49 -17.06
CA ALA A 312 12.69 23.08 -18.25
C ALA A 312 12.83 22.11 -19.45
N ARG A 313 12.71 20.79 -19.23
CA ARG A 313 12.85 19.81 -20.31
C ARG A 313 11.65 19.88 -21.25
N ARG A 314 11.92 20.02 -22.56
CA ARG A 314 10.90 19.92 -23.61
C ARG A 314 10.42 18.47 -23.69
N ASN A 315 9.12 18.26 -23.48
CA ASN A 315 8.51 16.94 -23.61
C ASN A 315 8.11 16.70 -25.07
N PRO A 316 8.44 15.54 -25.66
CA PRO A 316 8.03 15.21 -27.03
C PRO A 316 6.50 15.20 -27.13
N TRP A 317 5.98 15.43 -28.34
CA TRP A 317 4.53 15.50 -28.61
C TRP A 317 4.05 14.27 -29.38
N PRO A 318 3.91 13.08 -28.73
CA PRO A 318 3.64 11.84 -29.45
C PRO A 318 2.20 11.71 -29.98
N PHE A 319 1.24 12.48 -29.47
CA PHE A 319 -0.18 12.31 -29.82
C PHE A 319 -0.67 13.16 -31.01
N GLY A 320 0.14 14.04 -31.58
CA GLY A 320 -0.25 14.93 -32.70
C GLY A 320 -1.15 16.12 -32.32
N ARG A 321 -1.52 16.98 -33.28
CA ARG A 321 -2.00 18.38 -33.04
C ARG A 321 -3.51 18.57 -32.71
N GLY A 322 -4.27 17.52 -32.41
CA GLY A 322 -5.70 17.66 -32.11
C GLY A 322 -5.98 18.10 -30.66
N PRO A 323 -7.18 18.65 -30.33
CA PRO A 323 -7.47 19.15 -28.99
C PRO A 323 -7.50 18.04 -27.92
N ALA A 324 -8.12 16.89 -28.20
CA ALA A 324 -8.06 15.72 -27.32
C ALA A 324 -6.61 15.18 -27.16
N ARG A 325 -5.82 15.26 -28.23
CA ARG A 325 -4.41 14.82 -28.24
C ARG A 325 -3.53 15.78 -27.43
N ALA A 326 -3.86 17.07 -27.40
CA ALA A 326 -3.21 18.06 -26.53
C ALA A 326 -3.46 17.75 -25.05
N VAL A 327 -4.68 17.34 -24.68
CA VAL A 327 -4.98 16.87 -23.31
C VAL A 327 -4.13 15.66 -22.95
N ALA A 328 -4.10 14.64 -23.82
CA ALA A 328 -3.26 13.46 -23.60
C ALA A 328 -1.77 13.84 -23.46
N TRP A 329 -1.28 14.78 -24.28
CA TRP A 329 0.08 15.29 -24.17
C TRP A 329 0.34 16.01 -22.83
N ILE A 330 -0.56 16.87 -22.38
CA ILE A 330 -0.44 17.56 -21.07
C ILE A 330 -0.32 16.51 -19.95
N ARG A 331 -1.16 15.47 -19.99
CA ARG A 331 -1.11 14.38 -19.00
C ARG A 331 0.20 13.59 -19.07
N THR A 332 0.68 13.25 -20.26
CA THR A 332 1.99 12.62 -20.42
C THR A 332 3.12 13.51 -19.92
N ALA A 333 3.05 14.81 -20.17
CA ALA A 333 4.03 15.78 -19.69
C ALA A 333 4.03 15.87 -18.15
N GLU A 334 2.86 15.85 -17.52
CA GLU A 334 2.72 15.81 -16.05
C GLU A 334 3.27 14.52 -15.47
N ILE A 335 2.94 13.38 -16.10
CA ILE A 335 3.49 12.07 -15.74
C ILE A 335 5.01 12.14 -15.80
N LEU A 336 5.61 12.49 -16.94
CA LEU A 336 7.07 12.52 -17.12
C LEU A 336 7.78 13.46 -16.12
N ARG A 337 7.16 14.60 -15.79
CA ARG A 337 7.72 15.57 -14.84
C ARG A 337 7.64 15.10 -13.38
N ARG A 338 6.57 14.41 -13.00
CA ARG A 338 6.35 13.90 -11.63
C ARG A 338 6.94 12.50 -11.43
N ALA A 339 7.20 11.77 -12.52
CA ALA A 339 7.39 10.34 -12.57
C ALA A 339 8.61 9.79 -11.80
N ARG A 340 9.75 10.49 -11.71
CA ARG A 340 11.00 9.79 -11.31
C ARG A 340 10.92 9.06 -9.98
N GLY A 341 10.45 9.72 -8.92
CA GLY A 341 10.28 9.09 -7.61
C GLY A 341 9.08 8.14 -7.53
N THR A 342 8.08 8.30 -8.40
CA THR A 342 6.86 7.49 -8.40
C THR A 342 7.05 6.21 -9.17
N LEU A 343 7.69 6.30 -10.34
CA LEU A 343 8.11 5.19 -11.18
C LEU A 343 9.13 4.33 -10.48
N LEU A 344 10.12 4.91 -9.76
CA LEU A 344 11.07 4.10 -9.01
C LEU A 344 10.36 3.25 -7.93
N ARG A 345 9.45 3.87 -7.16
CA ARG A 345 8.64 3.15 -6.15
C ARG A 345 7.69 2.13 -6.79
N SER A 346 7.10 2.48 -7.92
CA SER A 346 6.18 1.62 -8.67
C SER A 346 6.90 0.41 -9.27
N ALA A 347 8.04 0.64 -9.93
CA ALA A 347 8.90 -0.39 -10.48
C ALA A 347 9.45 -1.29 -9.39
N LEU A 348 9.77 -0.73 -8.22
CA LEU A 348 10.19 -1.52 -7.08
C LEU A 348 9.09 -2.46 -6.58
N VAL A 349 7.90 -1.93 -6.30
CA VAL A 349 6.78 -2.76 -5.84
C VAL A 349 6.39 -3.77 -6.89
N LEU A 350 6.42 -3.39 -8.16
CA LEU A 350 6.13 -4.30 -9.26
C LEU A 350 7.21 -5.39 -9.40
N GLY A 351 8.50 -5.06 -9.21
CA GLY A 351 9.59 -6.03 -9.14
C GLY A 351 9.39 -7.02 -7.99
N LEU A 352 8.99 -6.53 -6.81
CA LEU A 352 8.63 -7.36 -5.66
C LEU A 352 7.44 -8.28 -5.95
N VAL A 353 6.38 -7.77 -6.58
CA VAL A 353 5.23 -8.57 -7.02
C VAL A 353 5.63 -9.60 -8.07
N THR A 354 6.55 -9.25 -8.96
CA THR A 354 7.04 -10.13 -10.03
C THR A 354 7.85 -11.28 -9.48
N LEU A 355 8.76 -10.98 -8.54
CA LEU A 355 9.49 -11.99 -7.79
C LEU A 355 8.51 -12.86 -7.00
N GLY A 356 7.62 -12.23 -6.22
CA GLY A 356 6.55 -12.90 -5.47
C GLY A 356 5.72 -13.86 -6.32
N ALA A 357 5.29 -13.46 -7.50
CA ALA A 357 4.49 -14.29 -8.41
C ALA A 357 5.29 -15.41 -9.08
N GLY A 358 6.60 -15.26 -9.22
CA GLY A 358 7.49 -16.38 -9.60
C GLY A 358 7.47 -17.49 -8.56
N PHE A 359 7.12 -17.14 -7.33
CA PHE A 359 7.07 -18.07 -6.24
C PHE A 359 5.69 -18.62 -5.91
N VAL A 360 4.64 -17.79 -6.02
CA VAL A 360 3.24 -18.10 -5.67
C VAL A 360 2.62 -19.21 -6.52
N VAL A 361 3.12 -19.39 -7.74
CA VAL A 361 2.41 -20.18 -8.74
C VAL A 361 3.19 -21.45 -9.06
N PRO A 362 2.54 -22.62 -9.15
CA PRO A 362 3.21 -23.90 -9.39
C PRO A 362 4.15 -23.87 -10.60
N VAL A 363 5.20 -24.69 -10.56
CA VAL A 363 6.10 -24.89 -11.71
C VAL A 363 5.37 -25.70 -12.77
N GLY A 364 5.53 -25.27 -14.02
CA GLY A 364 4.82 -25.81 -15.19
C GLY A 364 4.20 -24.70 -16.01
N GLU A 365 3.76 -25.01 -17.23
CA GLU A 365 3.23 -24.00 -18.16
C GLU A 365 2.00 -23.27 -17.61
N ALA A 366 1.07 -24.02 -17.00
CA ALA A 366 -0.15 -23.46 -16.42
C ALA A 366 0.17 -22.49 -15.27
N GLY A 367 1.15 -22.82 -14.43
CA GLY A 367 1.53 -21.95 -13.33
C GLY A 367 2.43 -20.79 -13.75
N ALA A 368 3.22 -20.95 -14.81
CA ALA A 368 3.94 -19.83 -15.39
C ALA A 368 2.96 -18.78 -15.96
N LEU A 369 1.90 -19.23 -16.67
CA LEU A 369 0.80 -18.38 -17.12
C LEU A 369 0.07 -17.73 -15.94
N GLY A 370 -0.30 -18.51 -14.93
CA GLY A 370 -0.94 -18.02 -13.71
C GLY A 370 -0.12 -16.92 -13.04
N GLY A 371 1.20 -17.06 -12.97
CA GLY A 371 2.08 -16.02 -12.42
C GLY A 371 2.09 -14.75 -13.26
N HIS A 372 2.05 -14.84 -14.60
CA HIS A 372 1.90 -13.66 -15.45
C HIS A 372 0.56 -12.95 -15.24
N ILE A 373 -0.53 -13.71 -15.07
CA ILE A 373 -1.86 -13.16 -14.77
C ILE A 373 -1.86 -12.48 -13.39
N VAL A 374 -1.24 -13.08 -12.38
CA VAL A 374 -1.10 -12.49 -11.04
C VAL A 374 -0.32 -11.18 -11.09
N VAL A 375 0.84 -11.15 -11.77
CA VAL A 375 1.62 -9.91 -11.96
C VAL A 375 0.80 -8.86 -12.70
N ALA A 376 0.10 -9.26 -13.77
CA ALA A 376 -0.75 -8.37 -14.54
C ALA A 376 -1.83 -7.74 -13.67
N TRP A 377 -2.57 -8.56 -12.92
CA TRP A 377 -3.69 -8.14 -12.09
C TRP A 377 -3.26 -7.31 -10.89
N VAL A 378 -2.32 -7.81 -10.08
CA VAL A 378 -1.82 -7.10 -8.90
C VAL A 378 -1.14 -5.80 -9.33
N GLY A 379 -0.34 -5.84 -10.39
CA GLY A 379 0.29 -4.65 -10.97
C GLY A 379 -0.75 -3.61 -11.39
N LEU A 380 -1.82 -4.05 -12.07
CA LEU A 380 -2.89 -3.16 -12.52
C LEU A 380 -3.65 -2.51 -11.35
N VAL A 381 -4.07 -3.31 -10.37
CA VAL A 381 -4.80 -2.85 -9.19
C VAL A 381 -3.94 -1.88 -8.37
N TYR A 382 -2.70 -2.27 -8.09
CA TYR A 382 -1.77 -1.47 -7.29
C TYR A 382 -1.42 -0.15 -7.96
N LEU A 383 -1.00 -0.21 -9.23
CA LEU A 383 -0.57 0.97 -9.97
C LEU A 383 -1.75 1.89 -10.31
N GLY A 384 -2.92 1.34 -10.65
CA GLY A 384 -4.14 2.13 -10.89
C GLY A 384 -4.65 2.86 -9.65
N ALA A 385 -4.50 2.25 -8.47
CA ALA A 385 -4.84 2.90 -7.20
C ALA A 385 -3.81 3.96 -6.78
N GLY A 386 -2.52 3.69 -7.02
CA GLY A 386 -1.42 4.55 -6.61
C GLY A 386 -1.17 5.74 -7.53
N MET A 387 -1.16 5.51 -8.85
CA MET A 387 -0.87 6.51 -9.88
C MET A 387 -2.14 7.26 -10.28
N ARG A 388 -2.39 8.38 -9.62
CA ARG A 388 -3.55 9.25 -9.90
C ARG A 388 -3.17 10.33 -10.91
N PHE A 389 -3.15 9.97 -12.20
CA PHE A 389 -2.99 10.90 -13.31
C PHE A 389 -4.30 11.07 -14.07
N ASP A 390 -5.38 11.31 -13.34
CA ASP A 390 -6.75 11.34 -13.83
C ASP A 390 -7.57 12.46 -13.16
N PHE A 391 -8.89 12.48 -13.35
CA PHE A 391 -9.77 13.52 -12.83
C PHE A 391 -9.71 13.68 -11.30
N ARG A 392 -9.23 12.67 -10.56
CA ARG A 392 -9.08 12.74 -9.11
C ARG A 392 -7.95 13.69 -8.70
N ALA A 393 -6.93 13.83 -9.54
CA ALA A 393 -5.86 14.79 -9.30
C ALA A 393 -6.31 16.23 -9.63
N ASP A 394 -7.10 16.40 -10.68
CA ASP A 394 -7.53 17.73 -11.14
C ASP A 394 -8.94 18.07 -10.74
N PHE A 395 -9.38 17.55 -9.60
CA PHE A 395 -10.73 17.79 -9.10
C PHE A 395 -11.02 19.30 -8.96
N ASP A 396 -10.08 20.06 -8.40
CA ASP A 396 -10.23 21.51 -8.22
C ASP A 396 -10.20 22.27 -9.57
N ARG A 397 -9.73 21.65 -10.65
CA ARG A 397 -9.70 22.22 -12.01
C ARG A 397 -10.78 21.64 -12.90
N LEU A 398 -11.66 20.78 -12.38
CA LEU A 398 -12.63 20.05 -13.18
C LEU A 398 -13.60 20.99 -13.89
N GLU A 399 -13.95 22.10 -13.25
CA GLU A 399 -14.76 23.17 -13.84
C GLU A 399 -14.09 23.76 -15.09
N GLN A 400 -12.80 24.08 -15.01
CA GLN A 400 -12.02 24.57 -16.15
C GLN A 400 -11.83 23.49 -17.22
N ILE A 401 -11.64 22.23 -16.84
CA ILE A 401 -11.50 21.12 -17.79
C ILE A 401 -12.79 20.91 -18.58
N LYS A 402 -13.95 21.09 -17.95
CA LYS A 402 -15.26 20.97 -18.59
C LYS A 402 -15.56 22.08 -19.60
N THR A 403 -14.88 23.24 -19.53
CA THR A 403 -15.06 24.33 -20.51
C THR A 403 -14.25 24.14 -21.79
N TRP A 404 -13.40 23.10 -21.87
CA TRP A 404 -12.63 22.84 -23.08
C TRP A 404 -13.54 22.41 -24.25
N PRO A 405 -13.23 22.83 -25.50
CA PRO A 405 -14.05 22.54 -26.68
C PRO A 405 -13.84 21.09 -27.18
N ILE A 406 -14.08 20.12 -26.30
CA ILE A 406 -13.84 18.68 -26.54
C ILE A 406 -15.07 17.93 -26.05
N GLY A 407 -15.60 17.02 -26.88
CA GLY A 407 -16.70 16.15 -26.48
C GLY A 407 -16.34 15.32 -25.23
N PRO A 408 -17.27 15.12 -24.28
CA PRO A 408 -16.94 14.64 -22.95
C PRO A 408 -16.36 13.22 -22.93
N GLY A 409 -16.79 12.33 -23.84
CA GLY A 409 -16.18 11.00 -23.99
C GLY A 409 -14.74 11.04 -24.51
N ARG A 410 -14.43 11.96 -25.44
CA ARG A 410 -13.06 12.16 -25.96
C ARG A 410 -12.16 12.77 -24.88
N LEU A 411 -12.70 13.70 -24.10
CA LEU A 411 -12.00 14.32 -22.97
C LEU A 411 -11.71 13.29 -21.86
N PHE A 412 -12.69 12.43 -21.55
CA PHE A 412 -12.52 11.32 -20.62
C PHE A 412 -11.42 10.37 -21.09
N LEU A 413 -11.51 9.86 -22.33
CA LEU A 413 -10.48 8.98 -22.89
C LEU A 413 -9.09 9.63 -22.92
N ALA A 414 -8.99 10.87 -23.41
CA ALA A 414 -7.72 11.59 -23.52
C ALA A 414 -7.04 11.81 -22.16
N THR A 415 -7.84 11.96 -21.10
CA THR A 415 -7.31 12.12 -19.75
C THR A 415 -6.77 10.80 -19.19
N LEU A 416 -7.44 9.67 -19.46
CA LEU A 416 -7.07 8.36 -18.89
C LEU A 416 -5.99 7.62 -19.69
N LEU A 417 -5.97 7.79 -21.01
CA LEU A 417 -5.14 7.02 -21.93
C LEU A 417 -3.63 7.05 -21.56
N PRO A 418 -3.01 8.20 -21.25
CA PRO A 418 -1.60 8.24 -20.86
C PRO A 418 -1.29 7.44 -19.59
N GLY A 419 -2.18 7.48 -18.60
CA GLY A 419 -2.04 6.70 -17.37
C GLY A 419 -2.17 5.20 -17.64
N ALA A 420 -3.14 4.80 -18.45
CA ALA A 420 -3.35 3.42 -18.87
C ALA A 420 -2.11 2.86 -19.60
N LEU A 421 -1.59 3.59 -20.60
CA LEU A 421 -0.41 3.18 -21.35
C LEU A 421 0.84 3.06 -20.47
N LEU A 422 1.04 3.98 -19.52
CA LEU A 422 2.16 3.90 -18.59
C LEU A 422 2.04 2.65 -17.69
N ILE A 423 0.85 2.40 -17.12
CA ILE A 423 0.62 1.22 -16.27
C ILE A 423 0.89 -0.05 -17.07
N SER A 424 0.34 -0.14 -18.28
CA SER A 424 0.55 -1.28 -19.17
C SER A 424 2.01 -1.46 -19.54
N LEU A 425 2.76 -0.38 -19.80
CA LEU A 425 4.19 -0.47 -20.10
C LEU A 425 4.99 -1.01 -18.91
N LEU A 426 4.72 -0.53 -17.69
CA LEU A 426 5.40 -1.01 -16.49
C LEU A 426 5.11 -2.49 -16.23
N VAL A 427 3.83 -2.87 -16.29
CA VAL A 427 3.37 -4.24 -16.07
C VAL A 427 3.86 -5.18 -17.17
N ALA A 428 3.82 -4.77 -18.44
CA ALA A 428 4.40 -5.51 -19.56
C ALA A 428 5.89 -5.74 -19.37
N THR A 429 6.63 -4.72 -18.93
CA THR A 429 8.07 -4.81 -18.64
C THR A 429 8.34 -5.84 -17.55
N ALA A 430 7.57 -5.82 -16.47
CA ALA A 430 7.68 -6.78 -15.37
C ALA A 430 7.38 -8.22 -15.82
N ILE A 431 6.33 -8.41 -16.62
CA ILE A 431 5.98 -9.69 -17.23
C ILE A 431 7.09 -10.18 -18.18
N GLY A 432 7.66 -9.28 -18.98
CA GLY A 432 8.77 -9.58 -19.89
C GLY A 432 10.04 -9.99 -19.14
N ILE A 433 10.43 -9.23 -18.10
CA ILE A 433 11.57 -9.60 -17.23
C ILE A 433 11.33 -10.97 -16.60
N ARG A 434 10.11 -11.24 -16.09
CA ARG A 434 9.77 -12.56 -15.53
C ARG A 434 9.93 -13.68 -16.56
N ALA A 435 9.41 -13.48 -17.77
CA ALA A 435 9.49 -14.48 -18.83
C ALA A 435 10.96 -14.76 -19.23
N LEU A 436 11.80 -13.72 -19.27
CA LEU A 436 13.24 -13.85 -19.54
C LEU A 436 13.98 -14.59 -18.41
N VAL A 437 13.71 -14.23 -17.15
CA VAL A 437 14.41 -14.81 -15.98
C VAL A 437 14.05 -16.28 -15.78
N LEU A 438 12.78 -16.65 -15.98
CA LEU A 438 12.34 -18.03 -15.79
C LEU A 438 12.74 -18.96 -16.95
N GLY A 439 13.30 -18.43 -18.05
CA GLY A 439 13.71 -19.24 -19.21
C GLY A 439 12.57 -20.04 -19.85
N THR A 440 11.34 -19.68 -19.51
CA THR A 440 10.13 -20.39 -19.86
C THR A 440 9.85 -20.22 -21.35
N GLY A 441 10.06 -21.30 -22.12
CA GLY A 441 9.69 -21.43 -23.54
C GLY A 441 8.18 -21.50 -23.75
N HIS A 442 7.45 -20.51 -23.23
CA HIS A 442 6.00 -20.45 -23.29
C HIS A 442 5.48 -20.45 -24.74
N SER A 443 4.20 -20.80 -24.90
CA SER A 443 3.47 -20.43 -26.10
C SER A 443 3.52 -18.89 -26.25
N ALA A 444 4.30 -18.43 -27.23
CA ALA A 444 4.46 -17.00 -27.54
C ALA A 444 3.09 -16.31 -27.69
N LEU A 445 2.07 -17.07 -28.10
CA LEU A 445 0.69 -16.67 -28.19
C LEU A 445 0.09 -16.22 -26.84
N ALA A 446 0.23 -17.00 -25.77
CA ALA A 446 -0.38 -16.64 -24.47
C ALA A 446 0.24 -15.36 -23.90
N LEU A 447 1.56 -15.23 -24.02
CA LEU A 447 2.26 -14.00 -23.64
C LEU A 447 1.83 -12.81 -24.50
N ALA A 448 1.72 -12.99 -25.82
CA ALA A 448 1.23 -11.96 -26.74
C ALA A 448 -0.20 -11.52 -26.41
N LEU A 449 -1.08 -12.46 -26.03
CA LEU A 449 -2.46 -12.15 -25.61
C LEU A 449 -2.50 -11.34 -24.31
N ILE A 450 -1.72 -11.73 -23.29
CA ILE A 450 -1.62 -10.96 -22.05
C ILE A 450 -1.11 -9.55 -22.34
N LEU A 451 -0.01 -9.42 -23.08
CA LEU A 451 0.58 -8.13 -23.39
C LEU A 451 -0.32 -7.25 -24.29
N GLY A 452 -1.02 -7.86 -25.25
CA GLY A 452 -1.95 -7.17 -26.15
C GLY A 452 -3.23 -6.70 -25.47
N THR A 453 -3.73 -7.45 -24.49
CA THR A 453 -4.95 -7.07 -23.73
C THR A 453 -4.68 -6.07 -22.61
N LEU A 454 -3.44 -6.02 -22.11
CA LEU A 454 -3.06 -5.21 -20.95
C LEU A 454 -3.41 -3.70 -21.06
N PRO A 455 -3.23 -3.01 -22.21
CA PRO A 455 -3.68 -1.63 -22.39
C PRO A 455 -5.19 -1.44 -22.24
N ILE A 456 -5.97 -2.40 -22.73
CA ILE A 456 -7.44 -2.33 -22.70
C ILE A 456 -7.93 -2.59 -21.28
N CYS A 457 -7.37 -3.60 -20.60
CA CYS A 457 -7.65 -3.88 -19.19
C CYS A 457 -7.27 -2.69 -18.29
N ALA A 458 -6.11 -2.05 -18.53
CA ALA A 458 -5.70 -0.87 -17.79
C ALA A 458 -6.63 0.32 -17.99
N LEU A 459 -7.04 0.57 -19.24
CA LEU A 459 -8.02 1.60 -19.54
C LEU A 459 -9.35 1.33 -18.84
N ALA A 460 -9.87 0.09 -18.91
CA ALA A 460 -11.11 -0.31 -18.25
C ALA A 460 -11.02 -0.11 -16.73
N TRP A 461 -9.92 -0.55 -16.09
CA TRP A 461 -9.71 -0.39 -14.65
C TRP A 461 -9.70 1.07 -14.21
N ILE A 462 -8.94 1.92 -14.90
CA ILE A 462 -8.86 3.35 -14.59
C ILE A 462 -10.21 4.04 -14.88
N ALA A 463 -10.92 3.62 -15.93
CA ALA A 463 -12.25 4.13 -16.25
C ALA A 463 -13.25 3.85 -15.13
N VAL A 464 -13.29 2.61 -14.61
CA VAL A 464 -14.11 2.24 -13.44
C VAL A 464 -13.76 3.12 -12.24
N ASP A 465 -12.48 3.31 -11.96
CA ASP A 465 -12.00 4.17 -10.87
C ASP A 465 -12.52 5.61 -10.97
N ASN A 466 -12.54 6.16 -12.18
CA ASN A 466 -12.99 7.52 -12.46
C ASN A 466 -14.52 7.63 -12.52
N ILE A 467 -15.23 6.62 -13.02
CA ILE A 467 -16.70 6.54 -12.97
C ILE A 467 -17.17 6.55 -11.52
N VAL A 468 -16.60 5.68 -10.69
CA VAL A 468 -16.91 5.60 -9.26
C VAL A 468 -16.63 6.94 -8.56
N PHE A 469 -15.52 7.60 -8.92
CA PHE A 469 -15.21 8.93 -8.41
C PHE A 469 -16.22 10.00 -8.84
N LEU A 470 -16.63 10.02 -10.10
CA LEU A 470 -17.63 10.98 -10.62
C LEU A 470 -19.02 10.75 -10.01
N CYS A 471 -19.37 9.51 -9.66
CA CYS A 471 -20.62 9.20 -8.95
C CYS A 471 -20.56 9.61 -7.47
N ALA A 472 -19.40 9.48 -6.83
CA ALA A 472 -19.24 9.72 -5.41
C ALA A 472 -17.87 10.35 -5.12
N PRO A 473 -17.69 11.67 -5.35
CA PRO A 473 -16.41 12.33 -5.20
C PRO A 473 -15.96 12.24 -3.74
N VAL A 474 -14.78 11.65 -3.54
CA VAL A 474 -14.18 11.51 -2.22
C VAL A 474 -12.93 12.36 -2.18
N ARG A 475 -12.98 13.47 -1.43
CA ARG A 475 -11.75 14.19 -1.08
C ARG A 475 -11.04 13.38 0.01
N PHE A 476 -10.00 12.66 -0.39
CA PHE A 476 -9.05 12.12 0.59
C PHE A 476 -8.17 13.27 1.05
N ALA A 477 -8.54 13.90 2.16
CA ALA A 477 -7.68 14.83 2.87
C ALA A 477 -6.84 14.05 3.89
N PRO A 478 -5.58 13.70 3.58
CA PRO A 478 -4.73 13.01 4.55
C PRO A 478 -4.59 13.84 5.82
N GLY A 479 -4.66 13.18 6.98
CA GLY A 479 -4.58 13.85 8.29
C GLY A 479 -5.93 14.24 8.90
N GLN A 480 -7.07 14.10 8.19
CA GLN A 480 -8.36 14.26 8.84
C GLN A 480 -8.65 13.12 9.82
N VAL A 481 -9.21 13.48 10.98
CA VAL A 481 -9.60 12.56 12.05
C VAL A 481 -10.71 11.63 11.54
N GLY A 482 -10.33 10.38 11.25
CA GLY A 482 -11.23 9.33 10.75
C GLY A 482 -10.54 8.28 9.88
N ALA A 483 -9.29 7.89 10.18
CA ALA A 483 -8.52 6.94 9.38
C ALA A 483 -9.29 5.65 9.07
N LEU A 484 -10.03 5.10 10.06
CA LEU A 484 -10.87 3.92 9.88
C LEU A 484 -12.02 4.14 8.88
N HIS A 485 -12.59 5.35 8.82
CA HIS A 485 -13.64 5.67 7.87
C HIS A 485 -13.09 5.91 6.46
N HIS A 486 -11.92 6.53 6.32
CA HIS A 486 -11.24 6.61 5.02
C HIS A 486 -10.80 5.24 4.53
N ALA A 487 -10.35 4.36 5.44
CA ALA A 487 -10.07 2.96 5.14
C ALA A 487 -11.35 2.24 4.72
N GLY A 488 -12.44 2.34 5.49
CA GLY A 488 -13.73 1.70 5.16
C GLY A 488 -14.33 2.20 3.85
N ARG A 489 -14.34 3.52 3.60
CA ARG A 489 -14.77 4.09 2.31
C ARG A 489 -13.83 3.68 1.18
N GLY A 490 -12.52 3.63 1.43
CA GLY A 490 -11.54 3.12 0.48
C GLY A 490 -11.78 1.66 0.12
N MET A 491 -12.05 0.81 1.11
CA MET A 491 -12.40 -0.61 0.96
C MET A 491 -13.73 -0.77 0.24
N ALA A 492 -14.75 0.02 0.56
CA ALA A 492 -16.04 -0.01 -0.10
C ALA A 492 -15.92 0.35 -1.58
N LEU A 493 -15.14 1.39 -1.90
CA LEU A 493 -14.87 1.77 -3.28
C LEU A 493 -14.03 0.71 -3.99
N MET A 494 -13.04 0.11 -3.31
CA MET A 494 -12.26 -1.02 -3.83
C MET A 494 -13.18 -2.21 -4.16
N PHE A 495 -14.09 -2.57 -3.26
CA PHE A 495 -15.04 -3.64 -3.46
C PHE A 495 -15.98 -3.33 -4.63
N LEU A 496 -16.53 -2.12 -4.69
CA LEU A 496 -17.36 -1.70 -5.83
C LEU A 496 -16.59 -1.78 -7.15
N ARG A 497 -15.32 -1.35 -7.20
CA ARG A 497 -14.46 -1.46 -8.38
C ARG A 497 -14.24 -2.92 -8.76
N LEU A 498 -13.99 -3.78 -7.78
CA LEU A 498 -13.80 -5.21 -7.99
C LEU A 498 -15.06 -5.87 -8.52
N VAL A 499 -16.24 -5.55 -7.99
CA VAL A 499 -17.53 -6.05 -8.50
C VAL A 499 -17.77 -5.59 -9.93
N VAL A 500 -17.61 -4.30 -10.23
CA VAL A 500 -17.80 -3.77 -11.59
C VAL A 500 -16.82 -4.43 -12.57
N MET A 501 -15.57 -4.64 -12.15
CA MET A 501 -14.58 -5.31 -12.98
C MET A 501 -14.86 -6.81 -13.15
N LEU A 502 -15.34 -7.50 -12.10
CA LEU A 502 -15.76 -8.90 -12.21
C LEU A 502 -16.92 -9.06 -13.20
N VAL A 503 -17.90 -8.15 -13.18
CA VAL A 503 -18.99 -8.13 -14.16
C VAL A 503 -18.46 -7.87 -15.57
N ALA A 504 -17.52 -6.93 -15.73
CA ALA A 504 -16.89 -6.67 -17.02
C ALA A 504 -16.15 -7.91 -17.56
N LEU A 505 -15.37 -8.58 -16.72
CA LEU A 505 -14.62 -9.78 -17.09
C LEU A 505 -15.52 -10.99 -17.32
N SER A 506 -16.63 -11.12 -16.58
CA SER A 506 -17.58 -12.22 -16.80
C SER A 506 -18.28 -12.10 -18.14
N LEU A 507 -18.61 -10.89 -18.60
CA LEU A 507 -19.14 -10.65 -19.95
C LEU A 507 -18.13 -11.03 -21.05
N VAL A 508 -16.85 -10.72 -20.83
CA VAL A 508 -15.78 -11.11 -21.76
C VAL A 508 -15.62 -12.63 -21.81
N ALA A 509 -15.59 -13.28 -20.64
CA ALA A 509 -15.49 -14.73 -20.54
C ALA A 509 -16.70 -15.43 -21.17
N LEU A 510 -17.92 -14.91 -20.94
CA LEU A 510 -19.14 -15.42 -21.53
C LEU A 510 -19.13 -15.32 -23.06
N ALA A 511 -18.69 -14.18 -23.62
CA ALA A 511 -18.58 -14.01 -25.06
C ALA A 511 -17.57 -14.98 -25.68
N ALA A 512 -16.41 -15.16 -25.04
CA ALA A 512 -15.40 -16.11 -25.48
C ALA A 512 -15.90 -17.56 -25.41
N ALA A 513 -16.57 -17.94 -24.33
CA ALA A 513 -17.12 -19.29 -24.14
C ALA A 513 -18.26 -19.58 -25.14
N ALA A 514 -19.15 -18.62 -25.37
CA ALA A 514 -20.23 -18.77 -26.35
C ALA A 514 -19.68 -18.93 -27.77
N ALA A 515 -18.66 -18.14 -28.14
CA ALA A 515 -18.00 -18.26 -29.44
C ALA A 515 -17.25 -19.60 -29.59
N PHE A 516 -16.57 -20.06 -28.53
CA PHE A 516 -15.94 -21.37 -28.50
C PHE A 516 -16.98 -22.49 -28.74
N PHE A 517 -18.05 -22.51 -27.96
CA PHE A 517 -19.08 -23.53 -28.04
C PHE A 517 -19.79 -23.53 -29.39
N ALA A 518 -20.12 -22.35 -29.92
CA ALA A 518 -20.74 -22.23 -31.24
C ALA A 518 -19.83 -22.74 -32.37
N ALA A 519 -18.53 -22.44 -32.31
CA ALA A 519 -17.57 -22.88 -33.31
C ALA A 519 -17.22 -24.38 -33.20
N ASP A 520 -17.09 -24.91 -31.98
CA ASP A 520 -16.71 -26.29 -31.71
C ASP A 520 -17.87 -27.26 -31.93
N THR A 521 -19.03 -26.99 -31.31
CA THR A 521 -20.19 -27.90 -31.35
C THR A 521 -21.20 -27.55 -32.44
N GLY A 522 -21.37 -26.27 -32.75
CA GLY A 522 -22.37 -25.82 -33.72
C GLY A 522 -21.89 -25.89 -35.17
N LEU A 523 -20.59 -25.63 -35.40
CA LEU A 523 -20.00 -25.56 -36.74
C LEU A 523 -18.93 -26.63 -36.98
N GLU A 524 -18.58 -27.43 -35.97
CA GLU A 524 -17.59 -28.51 -36.05
C GLU A 524 -16.23 -28.07 -36.64
N LEU A 525 -15.81 -26.83 -36.39
CA LEU A 525 -14.62 -26.23 -37.01
C LEU A 525 -13.29 -26.78 -36.47
N GLY A 526 -13.33 -27.71 -35.52
CA GLY A 526 -12.17 -28.23 -34.81
C GLY A 526 -11.67 -27.29 -33.70
N GLY A 527 -11.03 -27.88 -32.68
CA GLY A 527 -10.73 -27.19 -31.43
C GLY A 527 -9.81 -25.97 -31.56
N ASP A 528 -8.84 -25.97 -32.49
CA ASP A 528 -7.91 -24.85 -32.65
C ASP A 528 -8.57 -23.63 -33.30
N ILE A 529 -9.42 -23.86 -34.31
CA ILE A 529 -10.21 -22.79 -34.93
C ILE A 529 -11.21 -22.25 -33.91
N ALA A 530 -11.90 -23.12 -33.16
CA ALA A 530 -12.80 -22.72 -32.09
C ALA A 530 -12.11 -21.86 -31.02
N ARG A 531 -10.88 -22.21 -30.62
CA ARG A 531 -10.06 -21.38 -29.69
C ARG A 531 -9.73 -20.01 -30.28
N ALA A 532 -9.36 -19.94 -31.56
CA ALA A 532 -9.08 -18.67 -32.23
C ALA A 532 -10.32 -17.75 -32.26
N TRP A 533 -11.49 -18.32 -32.55
CA TRP A 533 -12.78 -17.61 -32.48
C TRP A 533 -13.10 -17.14 -31.06
N ALA A 534 -12.89 -17.99 -30.06
CA ALA A 534 -13.08 -17.64 -28.65
C ALA A 534 -12.20 -16.46 -28.22
N ILE A 535 -10.92 -16.48 -28.61
CA ILE A 535 -9.97 -15.39 -28.35
C ILE A 535 -10.42 -14.10 -29.04
N ALA A 536 -10.77 -14.16 -30.32
CA ALA A 536 -11.22 -13.01 -31.09
C ALA A 536 -12.49 -12.39 -30.49
N ALA A 537 -13.48 -13.22 -30.13
CA ALA A 537 -14.71 -12.79 -29.47
C ALA A 537 -14.44 -12.16 -28.10
N GLY A 538 -13.57 -12.77 -27.29
CA GLY A 538 -13.15 -12.22 -26.00
C GLY A 538 -12.47 -10.85 -26.15
N LEU A 539 -11.56 -10.70 -27.11
CA LEU A 539 -10.90 -9.41 -27.40
C LEU A 539 -11.90 -8.35 -27.86
N GLY A 540 -12.84 -8.72 -28.74
CA GLY A 540 -13.92 -7.85 -29.18
C GLY A 540 -14.82 -7.40 -28.02
N ALA A 541 -15.22 -8.33 -27.16
CA ALA A 541 -16.01 -8.04 -25.96
C ALA A 541 -15.25 -7.12 -24.99
N LEU A 542 -13.96 -7.36 -24.77
CA LEU A 542 -13.13 -6.53 -23.89
C LEU A 542 -13.03 -5.09 -24.42
N LEU A 543 -12.84 -4.92 -25.73
CA LEU A 543 -12.83 -3.61 -26.37
C LEU A 543 -14.19 -2.91 -26.28
N ALA A 544 -15.29 -3.65 -26.49
CA ALA A 544 -16.64 -3.14 -26.36
C ALA A 544 -16.93 -2.65 -24.93
N VAL A 545 -16.55 -3.44 -23.91
CA VAL A 545 -16.70 -3.07 -22.50
C VAL A 545 -15.86 -1.82 -22.17
N ALA A 546 -14.59 -1.76 -22.59
CA ALA A 546 -13.77 -0.58 -22.38
C ALA A 546 -14.35 0.68 -23.05
N THR A 547 -14.89 0.54 -24.25
CA THR A 547 -15.57 1.63 -24.98
C THR A 547 -16.84 2.09 -24.26
N ALA A 548 -17.64 1.14 -23.77
CA ALA A 548 -18.83 1.42 -22.98
C ALA A 548 -18.48 2.17 -21.69
N LEU A 549 -17.45 1.74 -20.96
CA LEU A 549 -16.97 2.42 -19.75
C LEU A 549 -16.51 3.85 -20.05
N VAL A 550 -15.74 4.07 -21.12
CA VAL A 550 -15.31 5.41 -21.54
C VAL A 550 -16.51 6.30 -21.88
N TRP A 551 -17.52 5.75 -22.56
CA TRP A 551 -18.74 6.49 -22.90
C TRP A 551 -19.58 6.83 -21.67
N ILE A 552 -19.76 5.88 -20.73
CA ILE A 552 -20.44 6.10 -19.44
C ILE A 552 -19.70 7.18 -18.65
N GLY A 553 -18.37 7.08 -18.54
CA GLY A 553 -17.52 8.06 -17.88
C GLY A 553 -17.64 9.45 -18.48
N GLY A 554 -17.68 9.55 -19.82
CA GLY A 554 -17.95 10.81 -20.51
C GLY A 554 -19.33 11.40 -20.17
N ARG A 555 -20.39 10.59 -20.15
CA ARG A 555 -21.73 11.06 -19.77
C ARG A 555 -21.79 11.55 -18.32
N LEU A 556 -21.15 10.83 -17.41
CA LEU A 556 -21.05 11.24 -16.01
C LEU A 556 -20.26 12.53 -15.86
N LEU A 557 -19.13 12.68 -16.57
CA LEU A 557 -18.33 13.90 -16.57
C LEU A 557 -19.14 15.11 -17.05
N HIS A 558 -19.97 14.94 -18.07
CA HIS A 558 -20.84 16.00 -18.56
C HIS A 558 -21.86 16.43 -17.49
N ARG A 559 -22.51 15.46 -16.82
CA ARG A 559 -23.51 15.70 -15.77
C ARG A 559 -22.92 16.15 -14.43
N PHE A 560 -21.63 15.94 -14.21
CA PHE A 560 -20.97 16.22 -12.95
C PHE A 560 -21.00 17.72 -12.62
N ASP A 561 -21.65 18.11 -11.53
CA ASP A 561 -21.78 19.50 -11.10
C ASP A 561 -20.77 19.82 -9.99
N VAL A 562 -19.71 20.55 -10.33
CA VAL A 562 -18.62 20.90 -9.42
C VAL A 562 -19.11 21.81 -8.28
N ALA A 563 -20.18 22.59 -8.48
CA ALA A 563 -20.68 23.53 -7.49
C ALA A 563 -21.33 22.83 -6.29
N ARG A 564 -21.95 21.67 -6.50
CA ARG A 564 -22.62 20.88 -5.43
C ARG A 564 -21.65 20.29 -4.42
N ASP A 565 -20.38 20.12 -4.80
CA ASP A 565 -19.34 19.50 -3.97
C ASP A 565 -18.32 20.50 -3.40
N ARG A 566 -18.63 21.80 -3.46
CA ARG A 566 -17.89 22.82 -2.71
C ARG A 566 -18.39 22.80 -1.25
N PRO A 567 -17.48 22.59 -0.26
CA PRO A 567 -17.85 22.55 1.16
C PRO A 567 -18.33 23.89 1.70
#